data_AF-A0AAU8BER7-F1
#
_entry.id   AF-A0AAU8BER7-F1
#
_cell.length_a   1.000
_cell.length_b   1.000
_cell.length_c   1.000
_cell.angle_alpha   90.00
_cell.angle_beta   90.00
_cell.angle_gamma   90.00
#
_symmetry.space_group_name_H-M   'P 1'
#
loop_
_entity.id
_entity.type
_entity.pdbx_description
1 polymer ?
#
loop_
_entity_poly.entity_id
_entity_poly.type
_entity_poly.pdbx_seq_one_letter_code
_entity_poly.pdbx_strand_id
1 'polypeptide(L)' 'MESYCKKCSQVTQHKQHLQEAKDNYPNTFWGGVKKYVVETLLIGENTDMALKKLDEQELVLTCTFCGNKKVENQATELQ' A
#
# COMPACT_ATOMS: atom_id res chain seq x y z
N MET A 1 4.76 10.18 -14.95
CA MET A 1 4.68 8.95 -15.76
C MET A 1 3.41 9.00 -16.60
N GLU A 2 3.45 8.52 -17.85
CA GLU A 2 2.24 8.37 -18.66
C GLU A 2 1.63 6.99 -18.42
N SER A 3 0.36 6.92 -18.06
CA SER A 3 -0.36 5.66 -17.91
C SER A 3 -1.85 5.83 -18.23
N TYR A 4 -2.53 4.73 -18.52
CA TYR A 4 -3.95 4.76 -18.86
C TYR A 4 -4.81 5.04 -17.63
N CYS A 5 -5.64 6.09 -17.71
CA CYS A 5 -6.60 6.42 -16.66
C CYS A 5 -7.99 5.90 -17.02
N LYS A 6 -8.54 4.96 -16.22
CA LYS A 6 -9.89 4.41 -16.44
C LYS A 6 -11.01 5.46 -16.41
N LYS A 7 -10.86 6.55 -15.66
CA LYS A 7 -11.87 7.62 -15.60
C LYS A 7 -11.80 8.58 -16.78
N CYS A 8 -10.61 8.86 -17.29
CA CYS A 8 -10.42 9.70 -18.46
C CYS A 8 -10.54 8.91 -19.78
N SER A 9 -10.58 7.57 -19.69
CA SER A 9 -10.58 6.64 -20.83
C SER A 9 -9.44 6.86 -21.84
N GLN A 10 -8.36 7.49 -21.41
CA GLN A 10 -7.21 7.87 -22.25
C GLN A 10 -5.91 7.79 -21.45
N VAL A 11 -4.78 7.81 -22.16
CA VAL A 11 -3.46 7.93 -21.54
C VAL A 11 -3.31 9.34 -20.99
N THR A 12 -2.98 9.45 -19.70
CA THR A 12 -2.77 10.74 -19.03
C THR A 12 -1.51 10.72 -18.20
N GLN A 13 -1.01 11.91 -17.86
CA GLN A 13 0.06 12.03 -16.89
C GLN A 13 -0.44 11.63 -15.48
N HIS A 14 0.39 10.87 -14.78
CA HIS A 14 0.17 10.43 -13.40
C HIS A 14 1.35 10.85 -12.52
N LYS A 15 1.03 11.27 -11.29
CA LYS A 15 1.97 11.47 -10.18
C LYS A 15 2.07 10.17 -9.39
N GLN A 16 3.29 9.72 -9.18
CA GLN A 16 3.62 8.56 -8.36
C GLN A 16 4.03 9.06 -6.98
N HIS A 17 3.47 8.47 -5.93
CA HIS A 17 3.94 8.66 -4.57
C HIS A 17 3.80 7.36 -3.79
N LEU A 18 4.70 7.14 -2.83
CA LEU A 18 4.57 6.07 -1.86
C LEU A 18 3.63 6.54 -0.76
N GLN A 19 2.66 5.70 -0.42
CA GLN A 19 1.75 5.92 0.69
C GLN A 19 1.86 4.72 1.63
N GLU A 20 1.81 4.95 2.94
CA GLU A 20 1.67 3.86 3.90
C GLU A 20 0.35 3.12 3.61
N ALA A 21 0.45 1.79 3.48
CA ALA A 21 -0.67 0.89 3.35
C ALA A 21 -1.65 1.17 4.48
N LYS A 22 -2.93 1.17 4.15
CA LYS A 22 -3.94 1.51 5.14
C LYS A 22 -3.91 0.44 6.23
N ASP A 23 -3.62 0.86 7.46
CA ASP A 23 -3.58 -0.04 8.59
C ASP A 23 -4.93 -0.77 8.70
N ASN A 24 -4.90 -2.10 8.64
CA ASN A 24 -6.09 -2.93 8.71
C ASN A 24 -6.71 -2.92 10.12
N TYR A 25 -5.99 -2.34 11.09
CA TYR A 25 -6.44 -2.24 12.46
C TYR A 25 -6.97 -0.83 12.75
N PRO A 26 -8.18 -0.72 13.35
CA PRO A 26 -8.74 0.59 13.70
C PRO A 26 -7.85 1.29 14.73
N ASN A 27 -7.67 2.62 14.61
CA ASN A 27 -6.88 3.42 15.56
C ASN A 27 -7.60 3.57 16.91
N THR A 28 -7.65 2.46 17.65
CA THR A 28 -8.30 2.28 18.94
C THR A 28 -7.39 1.40 19.80
N PHE A 29 -7.54 1.45 21.12
CA PHE A 29 -6.76 0.60 22.03
C PHE A 29 -6.84 -0.89 21.65
N TRP A 30 -8.05 -1.40 21.41
CA TRP A 30 -8.27 -2.79 20.99
C TRP A 30 -7.71 -3.10 19.59
N GLY A 31 -7.72 -2.12 18.68
CA GLY A 31 -7.06 -2.26 17.39
C GLY A 31 -5.54 -2.43 17.53
N GLY A 32 -4.91 -1.66 18.41
CA GLY A 32 -3.48 -1.81 18.74
C GLY A 32 -3.13 -3.16 19.35
N VAL A 33 -3.96 -3.66 20.29
CA VAL A 33 -3.78 -4.99 20.87
C VAL A 33 -3.91 -6.08 19.80
N LYS A 34 -4.91 -5.98 18.92
CA LYS A 34 -5.12 -6.94 17.83
C LYS A 34 -3.94 -6.93 16.86
N LYS A 35 -3.44 -5.74 16.50
CA LYS A 35 -2.24 -5.59 15.67
C LYS A 35 -1.05 -6.33 16.27
N TYR A 36 -0.75 -6.07 17.54
CA TYR A 36 0.36 -6.71 18.25
C TYR A 36 0.22 -8.25 18.29
N VAL A 37 -0.95 -8.77 18.66
CA VAL A 37 -1.17 -10.22 18.74
C VAL A 37 -1.00 -10.89 17.36
N VAL A 38 -1.59 -10.33 16.31
CA VAL A 38 -1.50 -10.92 14.98
C VAL A 38 -0.08 -10.83 14.43
N GLU A 39 0.52 -9.65 14.51
CA GLU A 39 1.81 -9.39 13.90
C GLU A 39 3.00 -10.01 14.64
N THR A 40 2.93 -10.11 15.96
CA THR A 40 4.02 -10.66 16.77
C THR A 40 3.82 -12.16 17.04
N LEU A 41 2.59 -12.61 17.30
CA LEU A 41 2.35 -13.99 17.76
C LEU A 41 1.87 -14.94 16.66
N LEU A 42 1.13 -14.45 15.65
CA LEU A 42 0.55 -15.31 14.60
C LEU A 42 1.39 -15.34 13.31
N ILE A 43 1.93 -14.19 12.90
CA ILE A 43 2.79 -14.09 11.71
C ILE A 43 4.24 -14.55 12.03
N GLY A 44 4.65 -14.44 13.30
CA GLY A 44 5.94 -14.92 13.82
C GLY A 44 7.08 -13.92 13.61
N GLU A 45 8.06 -13.95 14.52
CA GLU A 45 9.26 -13.08 14.52
C GLU A 45 10.17 -13.21 13.28
N ASN A 46 9.89 -14.14 12.37
CA ASN A 46 10.77 -14.52 11.26
C ASN A 46 10.51 -13.78 9.93
N THR A 47 9.48 -12.95 9.82
CA THR A 47 9.40 -12.03 8.69
C THR A 47 10.32 -10.85 8.95
N ASP A 48 11.41 -10.75 8.18
CA ASP A 48 12.36 -9.64 8.21
C ASP A 48 11.58 -8.31 8.31
N MET A 49 11.82 -7.56 9.38
CA MET A 49 11.13 -6.29 9.66
C MET A 49 11.25 -5.32 8.48
N ALA A 50 12.32 -5.43 7.67
CA ALA A 50 12.49 -4.66 6.45
C ALA A 50 11.51 -5.07 5.34
N LEU A 51 11.29 -6.38 5.15
CA LEU A 51 10.29 -6.89 4.21
C LEU A 51 8.88 -6.48 4.62
N LYS A 52 8.59 -6.53 5.94
CA LYS A 52 7.30 -6.11 6.47
C LYS A 52 7.02 -4.62 6.26
N LYS A 53 8.04 -3.76 6.43
CA LYS A 53 7.93 -2.32 6.14
C LYS A 53 7.76 -2.00 4.65
N LEU A 54 8.31 -2.84 3.76
CA LEU A 54 8.08 -2.72 2.32
C LEU A 54 6.65 -3.13 1.95
N ASP A 55 6.10 -4.16 2.59
CA ASP A 55 4.72 -4.60 2.42
C ASP A 55 3.70 -3.56 2.96
N GLU A 56 4.14 -2.74 3.92
CA GLU A 56 3.40 -1.58 4.44
C GLU A 56 3.47 -0.34 3.52
N GLN A 57 4.11 -0.39 2.35
CA GLN A 57 4.16 0.72 1.40
C GLN A 57 3.41 0.40 0.11
N GLU A 58 2.33 1.14 -0.12
CA GLU A 58 1.55 1.09 -1.35
C GLU A 58 2.07 2.12 -2.35
N LEU A 59 2.29 1.70 -3.59
CA LEU A 59 2.59 2.63 -4.67
C LEU A 59 1.28 3.21 -5.22
N VAL A 60 1.08 4.51 -5.04
CA VAL A 60 -0.13 5.18 -5.48
C VAL A 60 0.14 6.05 -6.71
N LEU A 61 -0.47 5.67 -7.82
CA LEU A 61 -0.51 6.43 -9.06
C LEU A 61 -1.77 7.30 -9.07
N THR A 62 -1.59 8.62 -9.07
CA THR A 62 -2.70 9.59 -9.12
C THR A 62 -2.71 10.29 -10.46
N CYS A 63 -3.82 10.18 -11.20
CA CYS A 63 -4.00 10.91 -12.46
C CYS A 63 -3.99 12.42 -12.19
N THR A 64 -3.16 13.18 -12.90
CA THR A 64 -3.06 14.64 -12.70
C THR A 64 -4.26 15.41 -13.24
N PHE A 65 -5.04 14.79 -14.14
CA PHE A 65 -6.19 15.42 -14.78
C PHE A 65 -7.48 15.25 -13.96
N CYS A 66 -7.81 14.01 -13.56
CA CYS A 66 -9.06 13.72 -12.84
C CYS A 66 -8.86 13.39 -11.35
N GLY A 67 -7.61 13.32 -10.87
CA GLY A 67 -7.30 12.98 -9.48
C GLY A 67 -7.55 11.52 -9.08
N ASN A 68 -7.96 10.66 -10.03
CA ASN A 68 -8.24 9.26 -9.71
C ASN A 68 -6.96 8.52 -9.28
N LYS A 69 -7.06 7.79 -8.17
CA LYS A 69 -5.96 7.02 -7.61
C LYS A 69 -6.05 5.57 -8.08
N LYS A 70 -4.91 5.00 -8.45
CA LYS A 70 -4.69 3.57 -8.67
C LYS A 70 -3.62 3.15 -7.69
N VAL A 71 -3.93 2.16 -6.86
CA VAL A 71 -2.96 1.52 -5.96
C VAL A 71 -2.38 0.33 -6.72
N GLU A 72 -1.06 0.29 -6.82
CA GLU A 72 -0.32 -0.88 -7.28
C GLU A 72 0.44 -1.43 -6.07
N ASN A 73 0.04 -2.61 -5.59
CA ASN A 73 0.84 -3.33 -4.61
C ASN A 73 2.14 -3.73 -5.30
N GLN A 74 3.27 -3.23 -4.80
CA GLN A 74 4.56 -3.81 -5.11
C GLN A 74 4.73 -5.11 -4.32
N ALA A 75 3.84 -6.08 -4.53
CA ALA A 75 4.21 -7.47 -4.39
C ALA A 75 5.19 -7.73 -5.54
N THR A 76 6.42 -7.26 -5.37
CA THR A 76 7.51 -7.54 -6.28
C THR A 76 7.64 -9.05 -6.23
N GLU A 77 7.24 -9.72 -7.31
CA GLU A 77 7.60 -11.11 -7.55
C GLU A 77 9.13 -11.17 -7.39
N LEU A 78 9.58 -11.64 -6.23
CA LEU A 78 10.96 -11.99 -5.97
C LEU A 78 11.29 -13.10 -6.97
N GLN A 79 11.96 -12.72 -8.07
CA GLN A 79 12.66 -13.62 -8.97
C GLN A 79 13.82 -14.32 -8.23
#